data_AF-A0A859IFY4-F1
#
_entry.id   AF-A0A859IFY4-F1
#
_cell.length_a   1.000
_cell.length_b   1.000
_cell.length_c   1.000
_cell.angle_alpha   90.00
_cell.angle_beta   90.00
_cell.angle_gamma   90.00
#
_symmetry.space_group_name_H-M   'P 1'
#
loop_
_entity.id
_entity.type
_entity.pdbx_description
1 polymer ?
#
loop_
_entity_poly.entity_id
_entity_poly.type
_entity_poly.pdbx_seq_one_letter_code
_entity_poly.pdbx_strand_id
1 'polypeptide(L)'
;MGAGLHELPLVFFTVLAQTVVGAFIALSLLLATAQGKTTANKIHYIMAALWVLMAIGFIASTTHLGSPERAFNALNRVGASDLSNEIATGSLFFALGGAYWALAVSRYLQKDRPNLPLVSLVPSIENKLPTAWQPLGRIVVAISGLIFIGAMAKLYLIPTVPTWNSVYTPVSFFLNSCISRFCFDGRLITSGTLR
;
A
#
# COMPACT_ATOMS: atom_id res chain seq x y z
N MET A 1 -31.03 15.51 -5.59
CA MET A 1 -30.47 14.72 -4.48
C MET A 1 -29.42 13.77 -5.05
N GLY A 2 -28.14 14.19 -5.05
CA GLY A 2 -27.01 13.42 -5.61
C GLY A 2 -25.76 13.48 -4.74
N ALA A 3 -25.90 13.91 -3.47
CA ALA A 3 -24.77 14.19 -2.58
C ALA A 3 -23.93 12.93 -2.26
N GLY A 4 -24.55 11.76 -2.15
CA GLY A 4 -23.82 10.52 -1.83
C GLY A 4 -22.88 10.03 -2.94
N LEU A 5 -23.21 10.27 -4.22
CA LEU A 5 -22.37 9.83 -5.35
C LEU A 5 -21.06 10.62 -5.43
N HIS A 6 -21.06 11.87 -4.94
CA HIS A 6 -19.86 12.69 -4.89
C HIS A 6 -18.89 12.13 -3.83
N GLU A 7 -19.35 11.71 -2.66
CA GLU A 7 -18.47 11.19 -1.59
C GLU A 7 -17.88 9.78 -1.89
N LEU A 8 -18.51 9.01 -2.79
CA LEU A 8 -18.14 7.61 -3.09
C LEU A 8 -16.66 7.39 -3.46
N PRO A 9 -16.01 8.22 -4.31
CA PRO A 9 -14.62 8.00 -4.68
C PRO A 9 -13.67 8.02 -3.49
N LEU A 10 -13.95 8.86 -2.48
CA LEU A 10 -13.14 8.93 -1.26
C LEU A 10 -13.39 7.71 -0.35
N VAL A 11 -14.63 7.22 -0.29
CA VAL A 11 -14.95 5.95 0.41
C VAL A 11 -14.24 4.77 -0.26
N PHE A 12 -14.27 4.67 -1.59
CA PHE A 12 -13.54 3.63 -2.30
C PHE A 12 -12.02 3.73 -2.08
N PHE A 13 -11.47 4.93 -2.13
CA PHE A 13 -10.05 5.15 -1.85
C PHE A 13 -9.66 4.66 -0.46
N THR A 14 -10.40 5.05 0.58
CA THR A 14 -10.08 4.67 1.97
C THR A 14 -10.17 3.15 2.19
N VAL A 15 -11.20 2.48 1.66
CA VAL A 15 -11.34 1.02 1.76
C VAL A 15 -10.24 0.29 1.00
N LEU A 16 -9.92 0.72 -0.23
CA LEU A 16 -8.84 0.13 -1.02
C LEU A 16 -7.49 0.34 -0.36
N ALA A 17 -7.21 1.55 0.15
CA ALA A 17 -5.98 1.86 0.86
C ALA A 17 -5.81 1.00 2.12
N GLN A 18 -6.84 0.90 2.96
CA GLN A 18 -6.84 0.02 4.15
C GLN A 18 -6.60 -1.45 3.76
N THR A 19 -7.22 -1.91 2.67
CA THR A 19 -7.05 -3.27 2.15
C THR A 19 -5.61 -3.53 1.69
N VAL A 20 -5.04 -2.61 0.91
CA VAL A 20 -3.67 -2.72 0.40
C VAL A 20 -2.65 -2.73 1.54
N VAL A 21 -2.77 -1.82 2.51
CA VAL A 21 -1.85 -1.77 3.66
C VAL A 21 -1.95 -3.07 4.48
N GLY A 22 -3.18 -3.49 4.81
CA GLY A 22 -3.40 -4.73 5.56
C GLY A 22 -2.85 -5.97 4.85
N ALA A 23 -3.15 -6.12 3.56
CA ALA A 23 -2.66 -7.21 2.73
C ALA A 23 -1.15 -7.19 2.55
N PHE A 24 -0.53 -6.01 2.38
CA PHE A 24 0.92 -5.88 2.28
C PHE A 24 1.61 -6.35 3.57
N ILE A 25 1.11 -5.94 4.73
CA ILE A 25 1.61 -6.39 6.03
C ILE A 25 1.44 -7.92 6.15
N ALA A 26 0.30 -8.45 5.72
CA ALA A 26 0.03 -9.88 5.73
C ALA A 26 1.05 -10.71 4.95
N LEU A 27 1.28 -10.32 3.70
CA LEU A 27 2.21 -10.99 2.80
C LEU A 27 3.66 -10.79 3.26
N SER A 28 3.97 -9.64 3.87
CA SER A 28 5.29 -9.37 4.46
C SER A 28 5.59 -10.28 5.66
N LEU A 29 4.60 -10.50 6.53
CA LEU A 29 4.69 -11.46 7.63
C LEU A 29 4.80 -12.89 7.11
N LEU A 30 4.04 -13.25 6.07
CA LEU A 30 4.15 -14.56 5.42
C LEU A 30 5.58 -14.78 4.88
N LEU A 31 6.16 -13.81 4.20
CA LEU A 31 7.55 -13.87 3.71
C LEU A 31 8.62 -13.93 4.82
N ALA A 32 8.27 -13.67 6.08
CA ALA A 32 9.17 -13.89 7.22
C ALA A 32 9.22 -15.36 7.66
N THR A 33 8.20 -16.16 7.33
CA THR A 33 8.12 -17.59 7.63
C THR A 33 8.97 -18.45 6.70
N ALA A 34 9.29 -19.69 7.10
CA ALA A 34 10.02 -20.63 6.25
C ALA A 34 9.27 -20.94 4.94
N GLN A 35 7.95 -21.17 5.04
CA GLN A 35 7.09 -21.48 3.90
C GLN A 35 7.00 -20.30 2.92
N GLY A 36 6.85 -19.08 3.43
CA GLY A 36 6.82 -17.89 2.60
C GLY A 36 8.12 -17.63 1.87
N LYS A 37 9.28 -17.93 2.48
CA LYS A 37 10.58 -17.85 1.80
C LYS A 37 10.69 -18.82 0.62
N THR A 38 10.18 -20.04 0.76
CA THR A 38 10.14 -21.03 -0.34
C THR A 38 9.23 -20.59 -1.49
N THR A 39 8.13 -19.89 -1.16
CA THR A 39 7.11 -19.47 -2.12
C THR A 39 7.20 -17.98 -2.50
N ALA A 40 8.37 -17.38 -2.30
CA ALA A 40 8.54 -15.92 -2.35
C ALA A 40 8.22 -15.31 -3.73
N ASN A 41 8.53 -16.00 -4.82
CA ASN A 41 8.19 -15.55 -6.18
C ASN A 41 6.68 -15.36 -6.36
N LYS A 42 5.87 -16.37 -6.00
CA LYS A 42 4.40 -16.31 -6.09
C LYS A 42 3.85 -15.16 -5.25
N ILE A 43 4.38 -14.97 -4.05
CA ILE A 43 3.95 -13.87 -3.16
C ILE A 43 4.22 -12.50 -3.81
N HIS A 44 5.40 -12.28 -4.39
CA HIS A 44 5.71 -11.00 -5.05
C HIS A 44 4.91 -10.79 -6.33
N TYR A 45 4.54 -11.85 -7.06
CA TYR A 45 3.61 -11.73 -8.18
C TYR A 45 2.20 -11.35 -7.73
N ILE A 46 1.70 -11.95 -6.64
CA ILE A 46 0.40 -11.57 -6.05
C ILE A 46 0.43 -10.13 -5.52
N MET A 47 1.54 -9.69 -4.93
CA MET A 47 1.73 -8.30 -4.47
C MET A 47 1.54 -7.28 -5.60
N ALA A 48 1.72 -7.65 -6.88
CA ALA A 48 1.44 -6.77 -8.01
C ALA A 48 -0.02 -6.28 -8.00
N ALA A 49 -0.96 -7.17 -7.66
CA ALA A 49 -2.38 -6.82 -7.56
C ALA A 49 -2.62 -5.73 -6.50
N LEU A 50 -1.86 -5.74 -5.39
CA LEU A 50 -1.98 -4.72 -4.34
C LEU A 50 -1.60 -3.33 -4.85
N TRP A 51 -0.51 -3.23 -5.61
CA TRP A 51 -0.09 -1.93 -6.16
C TRP A 51 -1.01 -1.43 -7.26
N VAL A 52 -1.56 -2.34 -8.07
CA VAL A 52 -2.62 -1.99 -9.04
C VAL A 52 -3.86 -1.48 -8.32
N LEU A 53 -4.32 -2.16 -7.27
CA LEU A 53 -5.45 -1.71 -6.46
C LEU A 53 -5.19 -0.35 -5.81
N MET A 54 -3.97 -0.12 -5.30
CA MET A 54 -3.59 1.17 -4.73
C MET A 54 -3.60 2.28 -5.78
N ALA A 55 -3.08 2.02 -6.98
CA ALA A 55 -3.10 2.97 -8.09
C ALA A 55 -4.55 3.34 -8.50
N ILE A 56 -5.44 2.35 -8.57
CA ILE A 56 -6.88 2.57 -8.81
C ILE A 56 -7.47 3.45 -7.70
N GLY A 57 -7.13 3.19 -6.44
CA GLY A 57 -7.53 4.03 -5.31
C GLY A 57 -7.09 5.48 -5.47
N PHE A 58 -5.84 5.74 -5.84
CA PHE A 58 -5.35 7.10 -6.10
C PHE A 58 -6.05 7.78 -7.28
N ILE A 59 -6.34 7.05 -8.35
CA ILE A 59 -7.09 7.58 -9.49
C ILE A 59 -8.51 7.96 -9.04
N ALA A 60 -9.19 7.12 -8.26
CA ALA A 60 -10.50 7.44 -7.69
C ALA A 60 -10.45 8.70 -6.79
N SER A 61 -9.41 8.83 -5.95
CA SER A 61 -9.21 10.02 -5.10
C SER A 61 -8.95 11.30 -5.92
N THR A 62 -8.07 11.24 -6.93
CA THR A 62 -7.68 12.42 -7.72
C THR A 62 -8.74 12.88 -8.70
N THR A 63 -9.51 11.97 -9.29
CA THR A 63 -10.65 12.30 -10.16
C THR A 63 -11.76 13.04 -9.41
N HIS A 64 -11.78 12.93 -8.08
CA HIS A 64 -12.74 13.61 -7.23
C HIS A 64 -12.36 15.07 -6.88
N LEU A 65 -11.07 15.39 -6.90
CA LEU A 65 -10.55 16.71 -6.47
C LEU A 65 -10.79 17.83 -7.50
N GLY A 66 -11.34 17.53 -8.68
CA GLY A 66 -11.65 18.50 -9.74
C GLY A 66 -10.43 19.10 -10.47
N SER A 67 -9.25 19.16 -9.82
CA SER A 67 -8.00 19.70 -10.37
C SER A 67 -6.78 18.91 -9.85
N PRO A 68 -6.37 17.81 -10.51
CA PRO A 68 -5.25 16.96 -10.10
C PRO A 68 -3.92 17.71 -9.93
N GLU A 69 -3.69 18.75 -10.73
CA GLU A 69 -2.49 19.59 -10.67
C GLU A 69 -2.33 20.33 -9.34
N ARG A 70 -3.44 20.63 -8.65
CA ARG A 70 -3.41 21.29 -7.35
C ARG A 70 -3.03 20.35 -6.21
N ALA A 71 -3.10 19.02 -6.41
CA ALA A 71 -2.63 18.06 -5.43
C ALA A 71 -1.12 18.21 -5.20
N PHE A 72 -0.34 18.54 -6.23
CA PHE A 72 1.09 18.85 -6.07
C PHE A 72 1.31 20.13 -5.25
N ASN A 73 0.46 21.14 -5.42
CA ASN A 73 0.52 22.35 -4.59
C ASN A 73 0.14 22.06 -3.12
N ALA A 74 -0.71 21.07 -2.87
CA ALA A 74 -1.05 20.64 -1.51
C ALA A 74 0.17 20.08 -0.76
N LEU A 75 1.19 19.56 -1.46
CA LEU A 75 2.43 19.10 -0.83
C LEU A 75 3.25 20.24 -0.20
N ASN A 76 3.06 21.49 -0.63
CA ASN A 76 3.71 22.65 0.00
C ASN A 76 3.18 22.94 1.42
N ARG A 77 2.10 22.26 1.85
CA ARG A 77 1.47 22.42 3.16
C ARG A 77 1.56 21.17 4.04
N VAL A 78 2.49 20.26 3.73
CA VAL A 78 2.75 19.09 4.58
C VAL A 78 3.08 19.55 5.99
N GLY A 79 2.44 18.94 6.98
CA GLY A 79 2.51 19.30 8.39
C GLY A 79 1.45 20.30 8.84
N ALA A 80 0.91 21.13 7.95
CA ALA A 80 -0.06 22.18 8.30
C ALA A 80 -1.52 21.79 8.05
N SER A 81 -1.79 20.78 7.22
CA SER A 81 -3.14 20.32 6.90
C SER A 81 -3.21 18.80 6.92
N ASP A 82 -4.22 18.25 7.58
CA ASP A 82 -4.44 16.80 7.64
C ASP A 82 -4.68 16.20 6.25
N LEU A 83 -5.33 16.93 5.33
CA LEU A 83 -5.54 16.49 3.95
C LEU A 83 -4.22 16.42 3.17
N SER A 84 -3.33 17.40 3.37
CA SER A 84 -1.99 17.37 2.77
C SER A 84 -1.16 16.20 3.33
N ASN A 85 -1.25 15.97 4.65
CA ASN A 85 -0.56 14.85 5.29
C ASN A 85 -1.04 13.50 4.76
N GLU A 86 -2.34 13.31 4.52
CA GLU A 86 -2.89 12.12 3.90
C GLU A 86 -2.33 11.89 2.49
N ILE A 87 -2.39 12.92 1.62
CA ILE A 87 -1.89 12.83 0.24
C ILE A 87 -0.38 12.52 0.24
N ALA A 88 0.40 13.19 1.10
CA ALA A 88 1.85 13.01 1.16
C ALA A 88 2.23 11.63 1.70
N THR A 89 1.62 11.18 2.80
CA THR A 89 1.91 9.86 3.40
C THR A 89 1.43 8.71 2.52
N GLY A 90 0.29 8.85 1.85
CA GLY A 90 -0.18 7.89 0.86
C GLY A 90 0.76 7.80 -0.35
N SER A 91 1.16 8.94 -0.92
CA SER A 91 2.11 8.99 -2.04
C SER A 91 3.45 8.36 -1.66
N LEU A 92 3.94 8.64 -0.44
CA LEU A 92 5.15 8.05 0.09
C LEU A 92 5.02 6.53 0.25
N PHE A 93 3.90 6.04 0.79
CA PHE A 93 3.64 4.60 0.92
C PHE A 93 3.64 3.91 -0.46
N PHE A 94 2.95 4.48 -1.44
CA PHE A 94 2.89 3.93 -2.79
C PHE A 94 4.24 3.95 -3.50
N ALA A 95 5.01 5.05 -3.38
CA ALA A 95 6.33 5.15 -3.97
C ALA A 95 7.32 4.16 -3.34
N LEU A 96 7.41 4.12 -2.00
CA LEU A 96 8.30 3.20 -1.29
C LEU A 96 7.91 1.74 -1.55
N GLY A 97 6.62 1.44 -1.50
CA GLY A 97 6.07 0.10 -1.70
C GLY A 97 6.21 -0.41 -3.12
N GLY A 98 5.84 0.43 -4.10
CA GLY A 98 6.02 0.14 -5.52
C GLY A 98 7.49 -0.03 -5.89
N ALA A 99 8.39 0.82 -5.38
CA ALA A 99 9.83 0.69 -5.60
C ALA A 99 10.40 -0.61 -4.98
N TYR A 100 10.05 -0.90 -3.73
CA TYR A 100 10.41 -2.15 -3.07
C TYR A 100 9.95 -3.37 -3.90
N TRP A 101 8.68 -3.39 -4.30
CA TRP A 101 8.10 -4.49 -5.05
C TRP A 101 8.72 -4.62 -6.45
N ALA A 102 8.95 -3.52 -7.16
CA ALA A 102 9.57 -3.52 -8.49
C ALA A 102 10.99 -4.10 -8.44
N LEU A 103 11.79 -3.72 -7.43
CA LEU A 103 13.11 -4.30 -7.20
C LEU A 103 13.05 -5.78 -6.78
N ALA A 104 12.05 -6.17 -6.00
CA ALA A 104 11.91 -7.56 -5.57
C ALA A 104 11.43 -8.48 -6.70
N VAL A 105 10.42 -8.06 -7.47
CA VAL A 105 9.84 -8.86 -8.56
C VAL A 105 10.78 -9.00 -9.74
N SER A 106 11.58 -7.98 -10.04
CA SER A 106 12.54 -8.00 -11.15
C SER A 106 13.61 -9.09 -11.00
N ARG A 107 14.04 -9.41 -9.77
CA ARG A 107 14.92 -10.57 -9.50
C ARG A 107 14.29 -11.88 -9.93
N TYR A 108 13.02 -12.07 -9.58
CA TYR A 108 12.28 -13.28 -9.95
C TYR A 108 11.99 -13.30 -11.45
N LEU A 109 11.70 -12.14 -12.03
CA LEU A 109 11.40 -12.01 -13.46
C LEU A 109 12.64 -12.23 -14.34
N GLN A 110 13.84 -11.82 -13.91
CA GLN A 110 15.11 -12.17 -14.56
C GLN A 110 15.34 -13.68 -14.56
N LYS A 111 15.09 -14.31 -13.41
CA LYS A 111 15.23 -15.76 -13.25
C LYS A 111 14.25 -16.52 -14.15
N ASP A 112 13.00 -16.06 -14.23
CA ASP A 112 11.93 -16.74 -14.95
C ASP A 112 11.88 -16.37 -16.45
N ARG A 113 12.25 -15.14 -16.83
CA ARG A 113 12.18 -14.56 -18.19
C ARG A 113 13.36 -13.62 -18.50
N PRO A 114 14.53 -14.16 -18.88
CA PRO A 114 15.76 -13.38 -19.02
C PRO A 114 15.77 -12.36 -20.18
N ASN A 115 14.89 -12.49 -21.18
CA ASN A 115 14.94 -11.69 -22.42
C ASN A 115 14.19 -10.34 -22.36
N LEU A 116 13.76 -9.88 -21.18
CA LEU A 116 12.99 -8.63 -21.05
C LEU A 116 13.93 -7.41 -20.89
N PRO A 117 13.83 -6.38 -21.76
CA PRO A 117 14.79 -5.28 -21.80
C PRO A 117 14.81 -4.44 -20.51
N LEU A 118 13.65 -4.17 -19.90
CA LEU A 118 13.55 -3.35 -18.69
C LEU A 118 14.18 -4.01 -17.45
N VAL A 119 14.32 -5.34 -17.43
CA VAL A 119 14.82 -6.07 -16.26
C VAL A 119 16.35 -6.08 -16.23
N SER A 120 17.01 -5.80 -17.36
CA SER A 120 18.47 -5.77 -17.48
C SER A 120 19.16 -4.65 -16.68
N LEU A 121 18.44 -3.59 -16.29
CA LEU A 121 18.98 -2.44 -15.56
C LEU A 121 19.05 -2.65 -14.04
N VAL A 122 18.31 -3.63 -13.52
CA VAL A 122 18.16 -3.89 -12.08
C VAL A 122 19.42 -4.44 -11.39
N PRO A 123 20.24 -5.34 -12.00
CA PRO A 123 21.42 -5.90 -11.34
C PRO A 123 22.41 -4.84 -10.85
N SER A 124 22.52 -3.72 -11.57
CA SER A 124 23.40 -2.59 -11.21
C SER A 124 22.99 -1.91 -9.90
N ILE A 125 21.69 -1.88 -9.59
CA ILE A 125 21.14 -1.33 -8.34
C ILE A 125 21.29 -2.37 -7.22
N GLU A 126 20.97 -3.62 -7.53
CA GLU A 126 21.01 -4.74 -6.60
C GLU A 126 22.41 -5.01 -6.03
N ASN A 127 23.45 -4.93 -6.85
CA ASN A 127 24.82 -5.15 -6.40
C ASN A 127 25.30 -4.10 -5.39
N LYS A 128 24.63 -2.94 -5.30
CA LYS A 128 24.93 -1.88 -4.32
C LYS A 128 24.10 -1.98 -3.05
N LEU A 129 23.10 -2.84 -3.01
CA LEU A 129 22.19 -2.98 -1.87
C LEU A 129 22.72 -4.01 -0.86
N PRO A 130 22.58 -3.77 0.44
CA PRO A 130 23.00 -4.72 1.47
C PRO A 130 22.14 -5.99 1.44
N THR A 131 22.69 -7.15 1.84
CA THR A 131 21.98 -8.44 1.84
C THR A 131 20.63 -8.42 2.59
N ALA A 132 20.49 -7.53 3.58
CA ALA A 132 19.27 -7.35 4.36
C ALA A 132 18.25 -6.34 3.78
N TRP A 133 18.44 -5.85 2.55
CA TRP A 133 17.55 -4.82 1.99
C TRP A 133 16.09 -5.29 1.86
N GLN A 134 15.84 -6.57 1.56
CA GLN A 134 14.48 -7.09 1.40
C GLN A 134 13.67 -7.04 2.69
N PRO A 135 14.13 -7.64 3.82
CA PRO A 135 13.40 -7.55 5.08
C PRO A 135 13.29 -6.11 5.59
N LEU A 136 14.35 -5.29 5.43
CA LEU A 136 14.32 -3.88 5.82
C LEU A 136 13.31 -3.08 5.00
N GLY A 137 13.29 -3.27 3.67
CA GLY A 137 12.35 -2.62 2.77
C GLY A 137 10.90 -2.93 3.14
N ARG A 138 10.58 -4.20 3.44
CA ARG A 138 9.23 -4.57 3.92
C ARG A 138 8.84 -3.85 5.21
N ILE A 139 9.76 -3.75 6.17
CA ILE A 139 9.50 -3.08 7.44
C ILE A 139 9.25 -1.58 7.20
N VAL A 140 10.09 -0.93 6.40
CA VAL A 140 9.95 0.50 6.06
C VAL A 140 8.61 0.76 5.38
N VAL A 141 8.21 -0.07 4.41
CA VAL A 141 6.93 0.06 3.70
C VAL A 141 5.74 -0.24 4.62
N ALA A 142 5.87 -1.21 5.52
CA ALA A 142 4.81 -1.51 6.49
C ALA A 142 4.59 -0.33 7.46
N ILE A 143 5.68 0.26 7.97
CA ILE A 143 5.61 1.43 8.85
C ILE A 143 5.00 2.62 8.12
N SER A 144 5.41 2.90 6.88
CA SER A 144 4.83 4.00 6.10
C SER A 144 3.33 3.78 5.82
N GLY A 145 2.90 2.54 5.60
CA GLY A 145 1.48 2.19 5.48
C GLY A 145 0.68 2.43 6.77
N LEU A 146 1.24 2.11 7.93
CA LEU A 146 0.60 2.41 9.22
C LEU A 146 0.50 3.92 9.48
N ILE A 147 1.54 4.68 9.14
CA ILE A 147 1.52 6.15 9.21
C ILE A 147 0.43 6.71 8.29
N PHE A 148 0.31 6.18 7.08
CA PHE A 148 -0.72 6.58 6.13
C PHE A 148 -2.15 6.30 6.66
N ILE A 149 -2.40 5.14 7.27
CA ILE A 149 -3.70 4.88 7.94
C ILE A 149 -3.96 5.89 9.07
N GLY A 150 -2.94 6.22 9.86
CA GLY A 150 -3.06 7.23 10.91
C GLY A 150 -3.40 8.62 10.36
N ALA A 151 -2.77 9.01 9.23
CA ALA A 151 -3.07 10.27 8.55
C ALA A 151 -4.51 10.29 8.00
N MET A 152 -4.99 9.19 7.40
CA MET A 152 -6.39 9.05 6.97
C MET A 152 -7.35 9.19 8.15
N ALA A 153 -7.08 8.51 9.27
CA ALA A 153 -7.96 8.55 10.44
C ALA A 153 -8.08 9.96 11.05
N LYS A 154 -6.99 10.75 11.01
CA LYS A 154 -6.99 12.12 11.52
C LYS A 154 -8.00 13.02 10.80
N LEU A 155 -8.26 12.80 9.51
CA LEU A 155 -9.24 13.59 8.76
C LEU A 155 -10.65 13.49 9.32
N TYR A 156 -10.96 12.42 10.05
CA TYR A 156 -12.26 12.19 10.66
C TYR A 156 -12.33 12.71 12.10
N LEU A 157 -11.22 13.16 12.68
CA LEU A 157 -11.17 13.75 14.03
C LEU A 157 -11.51 15.25 14.01
N ILE A 158 -12.71 15.57 13.53
CA ILE A 158 -13.15 16.96 13.38
C ILE A 158 -14.01 17.37 14.60
N PRO A 159 -13.66 18.43 15.36
CA PRO A 159 -14.41 18.84 16.55
C PRO A 159 -15.88 19.14 16.33
N THR A 160 -16.25 19.55 15.12
CA THR A 160 -17.63 19.91 14.75
C THR A 160 -18.54 18.71 14.52
N VAL A 161 -18.00 17.50 14.42
CA VAL A 161 -18.77 16.25 14.26
C VAL A 161 -18.43 15.29 15.41
N PRO A 162 -19.13 15.38 16.56
CA PRO A 162 -18.80 14.63 17.77
C PRO A 162 -18.82 13.11 17.61
N THR A 163 -19.62 12.59 16.67
CA THR A 163 -19.71 11.16 16.38
C THR A 163 -18.43 10.60 15.77
N TRP A 164 -17.66 11.41 15.04
CA TRP A 164 -16.39 10.99 14.44
C TRP A 164 -15.19 11.41 15.30
N ASN A 165 -15.31 12.47 16.10
CA ASN A 165 -14.25 12.95 16.98
C ASN A 165 -14.13 12.14 18.27
N SER A 166 -13.70 10.88 18.14
CA SER A 166 -13.46 9.99 19.26
C SER A 166 -12.29 9.03 18.95
N VAL A 167 -11.77 8.39 20.00
CA VAL A 167 -10.70 7.38 19.86
C VAL A 167 -11.15 6.17 19.03
N TYR A 168 -12.46 5.92 18.93
CA TYR A 168 -13.01 4.81 18.13
C TYR A 168 -12.71 4.94 16.65
N THR A 169 -12.59 6.16 16.12
CA THR A 169 -12.31 6.42 14.71
C THR A 169 -10.96 5.87 14.27
N PRO A 170 -9.80 6.29 14.81
CA PRO A 170 -8.52 5.70 14.45
C PRO A 170 -8.45 4.19 14.74
N VAL A 171 -9.03 3.74 15.87
CA VAL A 171 -9.08 2.30 16.19
C VAL A 171 -9.80 1.52 15.09
N SER A 172 -10.97 1.99 14.63
CA SER A 172 -11.73 1.34 13.56
C SER A 172 -10.97 1.30 12.23
N PHE A 173 -10.22 2.36 11.89
CA PHE A 173 -9.40 2.40 10.67
C PHE A 173 -8.30 1.34 10.69
N PHE A 174 -7.58 1.20 11.81
CA PHE A 174 -6.57 0.15 11.96
C PHE A 174 -7.19 -1.25 12.00
N LEU A 175 -8.34 -1.43 12.65
CA LEU A 175 -9.05 -2.70 12.67
C LEU A 175 -9.52 -3.11 11.27
N ASN A 176 -10.06 -2.19 10.47
CA ASN A 176 -10.47 -2.47 9.10
C ASN A 176 -9.30 -2.92 8.23
N SER A 177 -8.13 -2.31 8.39
CA SER A 177 -6.90 -2.76 7.72
C SER A 177 -6.49 -4.17 8.17
N CYS A 178 -6.52 -4.45 9.47
CA CYS A 178 -6.24 -5.77 10.03
C CYS A 178 -7.24 -6.84 9.55
N ILE A 179 -8.52 -6.50 9.37
CA ILE A 179 -9.56 -7.42 8.90
C ILE A 179 -9.40 -7.67 7.40
N SER A 180 -9.12 -6.62 6.62
CA SER A 180 -8.99 -6.73 5.16
C SER A 180 -7.85 -7.67 4.72
N ARG A 181 -6.85 -7.87 5.60
CA ARG A 181 -5.80 -8.88 5.45
C ARG A 181 -6.33 -10.31 5.27
N PHE A 182 -7.49 -10.66 5.84
CA PHE A 182 -8.03 -12.03 5.74
C PHE A 182 -8.45 -12.42 4.31
N CYS A 183 -8.64 -11.46 3.40
CA CYS A 183 -8.87 -11.77 1.98
C CYS A 183 -7.62 -12.37 1.30
N PHE A 184 -6.43 -12.20 1.88
CA PHE A 184 -5.16 -12.73 1.37
C PHE A 184 -4.62 -13.83 2.30
N ASP A 185 -5.48 -14.79 2.66
CA ASP A 185 -5.10 -15.92 3.49
C ASP A 185 -3.90 -16.67 2.86
N GLY A 186 -2.78 -16.65 3.59
CA GLY A 186 -1.54 -17.31 3.18
C GLY A 186 -1.69 -18.80 2.97
N ARG A 187 -2.73 -19.44 3.55
CA ARG A 187 -3.06 -20.84 3.30
C ARG A 187 -3.45 -21.11 1.85
N LEU A 188 -4.18 -20.21 1.19
CA LEU A 188 -4.53 -20.35 -0.23
C LEU A 188 -3.32 -20.15 -1.15
N ILE A 189 -2.39 -19.29 -0.74
CA ILE A 189 -1.19 -18.97 -1.53
C ILE A 189 -0.12 -20.07 -1.41
N THR A 190 -0.02 -20.71 -0.25
CA THR A 190 0.97 -21.77 0.04
C THR A 190 0.46 -23.19 -0.24
N SER A 191 -0.85 -23.41 -0.29
CA SER A 191 -1.46 -24.73 -0.53
C SER A 191 -1.39 -25.24 -1.97
N GLY A 192 -0.59 -24.62 -2.85
CA GLY A 192 -0.22 -25.18 -4.15
C GLY A 192 0.66 -26.44 -4.07
N THR A 193 0.46 -27.26 -3.03
CA THR A 193 0.94 -28.63 -2.90
C THR A 193 -0.24 -29.57 -3.20
N LEU A 194 -0.72 -29.56 -4.43
CA LEU A 194 -1.39 -30.71 -5.02
C LEU A 194 -0.53 -31.13 -6.20
N ARG A 195 0.24 -32.20 -5.95
CA ARG A 195 0.87 -33.16 -6.86
C ARG A 195 1.31 -32.67 -8.24
#